data_AF-A0A9X5E628-F1
#
_entry.id   AF-A0A9X5E628-F1
#
_cell.length_a   1.000
_cell.length_b   1.000
_cell.length_c   1.000
_cell.angle_alpha   90.00
_cell.angle_beta   90.00
_cell.angle_gamma   90.00
#
_symmetry.space_group_name_H-M   'P 1'
#
loop_
_entity.id
_entity.type
_entity.pdbx_description
1 polymer ?
#
loop_
_entity_poly.entity_id
_entity_poly.type
_entity_poly.pdbx_seq_one_letter_code
_entity_poly.pdbx_strand_id
1 'polypeptide(L)' 'MKEVLTEYELIVDSYEQVRERPRDNEEQEKYFSGRKSNHTFKSQMIILLNGSDIVDIVAGEPGPKSDITLFP' A
#
# COMPACT_ATOMS: atom_id res chain seq x y z
N MET A 1 5.17 4.94 -22.40
CA MET A 1 4.48 5.41 -21.17
C MET A 1 5.43 5.51 -19.98
N LYS A 2 6.24 4.49 -19.67
CA LYS A 2 7.25 4.56 -18.57
C LYS A 2 8.29 5.69 -18.71
N GLU A 3 8.73 6.01 -19.92
CA GLU A 3 9.73 7.07 -20.18
C GLU A 3 9.21 8.50 -19.98
N VAL A 4 7.89 8.72 -20.00
CA VAL A 4 7.33 10.07 -19.74
C VAL A 4 7.35 10.37 -18.24
N LEU A 5 7.14 9.35 -17.39
CA LEU A 5 7.13 9.50 -15.93
C LEU A 5 8.51 9.87 -15.36
N THR A 6 9.61 9.60 -16.06
CA THR A 6 10.96 10.02 -15.63
C THR A 6 11.18 11.54 -15.69
N GLU A 7 10.31 12.28 -16.36
CA GLU A 7 10.36 13.75 -16.39
C GLU A 7 9.61 14.41 -15.23
N TYR A 8 8.89 13.62 -14.42
CA TYR A 8 8.10 14.11 -13.30
C TYR A 8 8.68 13.67 -11.96
N GLU A 9 8.60 14.56 -10.97
CA GLU A 9 8.77 14.16 -9.58
C GLU A 9 7.51 13.43 -9.10
N LEU A 10 7.70 12.23 -8.57
CA LEU A 10 6.64 11.37 -8.06
C LEU A 10 6.77 11.25 -6.54
N ILE A 11 5.64 11.32 -5.85
CA ILE A 11 5.56 10.99 -4.43
C ILE A 11 5.02 9.58 -4.33
N VAL A 12 5.79 8.73 -3.64
CA VAL A 12 5.34 7.39 -3.25
C VAL A 12 4.99 7.45 -1.78
N ASP A 13 3.76 7.11 -1.45
CA ASP A 13 3.33 6.95 -0.06
C ASP A 13 2.69 5.59 0.16
N SER A 14 2.82 5.07 1.37
CA SER A 14 2.15 3.83 1.79
C SER A 14 1.59 3.95 3.19
N TYR A 15 0.43 3.34 3.40
CA TYR A 15 -0.28 3.40 4.66
C TYR A 15 -0.98 2.08 4.98
N GLU A 16 -1.21 1.86 6.27
CA GLU A 16 -2.01 0.74 6.77
C GLU A 16 -3.39 1.23 7.21
N GLN A 17 -4.44 0.59 6.71
CA GLN A 17 -5.83 0.82 7.08
C GLN A 17 -6.37 -0.37 7.89
N VAL A 18 -7.03 -0.09 9.02
CA VAL A 18 -7.70 -1.13 9.82
C VAL A 18 -8.84 -1.76 9.03
N ARG A 19 -8.93 -3.08 9.11
CA ARG A 19 -10.02 -3.89 8.54
C ARG A 19 -10.74 -4.68 9.62
N GLU A 20 -11.87 -5.27 9.27
CA GLU A 20 -12.51 -6.27 10.11
C GLU A 20 -11.59 -7.48 10.30
N ARG A 21 -11.57 -8.01 11.53
CA ARG A 21 -10.87 -9.24 11.88
C ARG A 21 -11.43 -10.40 11.04
N PRO A 22 -10.59 -11.09 10.23
CA PRO A 22 -11.03 -12.29 9.52
C PRO A 22 -11.55 -13.35 10.49
N ARG A 23 -12.54 -14.15 10.06
CA ARG A 23 -13.06 -15.26 10.88
C ARG A 23 -12.11 -16.46 10.86
N ASP A 24 -11.50 -16.72 9.71
CA ASP A 24 -10.52 -17.78 9.54
C ASP A 24 -9.22 -17.43 10.28
N ASN A 25 -8.64 -18.40 10.98
CA ASN A 25 -7.45 -18.17 11.80
C ASN A 25 -6.19 -17.99 10.94
N GLU A 26 -6.05 -18.71 9.82
CA GLU A 26 -4.90 -18.55 8.93
C GLU A 26 -4.93 -17.19 8.24
N GLU A 27 -6.13 -16.68 7.90
CA GLU A 27 -6.26 -15.32 7.40
C GLU A 27 -5.94 -14.26 8.46
N GLN A 28 -6.34 -14.45 9.72
CA GLN A 28 -6.00 -13.50 10.78
C GLN A 28 -4.50 -13.25 10.87
N GLU A 29 -3.69 -14.31 10.87
CA GLU A 29 -2.23 -14.20 10.90
C GLU A 29 -1.67 -13.43 9.70
N LYS A 30 -2.21 -13.65 8.51
CA LYS A 30 -1.78 -12.95 7.29
C LYS A 30 -1.97 -11.43 7.40
N TYR A 31 -3.06 -10.99 8.02
CA TYR A 31 -3.44 -9.57 8.07
C TYR A 31 -3.07 -8.87 9.37
N PHE A 32 -2.58 -9.58 10.38
CA PHE A 32 -2.26 -8.99 11.68
C PHE A 32 -0.96 -8.17 11.62
N SER A 33 -1.07 -6.86 11.76
CA SER A 33 0.07 -5.96 11.89
C SER A 33 0.50 -5.87 13.35
N GLY A 34 1.66 -6.45 13.67
CA GLY A 34 2.23 -6.37 15.01
C GLY A 34 2.51 -4.94 15.47
N ARG A 35 2.85 -4.04 14.53
CA ARG A 35 3.10 -2.62 14.82
C ARG A 35 1.83 -1.87 15.21
N LYS A 36 0.71 -2.15 14.54
CA LYS A 36 -0.58 -1.51 14.81
C LYS A 36 -1.42 -2.27 15.84
N SER A 37 -1.02 -3.49 16.19
CA SER A 37 -1.77 -4.42 17.04
C SER A 37 -3.20 -4.64 16.54
N ASN A 38 -3.37 -4.71 15.22
CA ASN A 38 -4.68 -4.84 14.58
C ASN A 38 -4.56 -5.54 13.21
N HIS A 39 -5.68 -5.99 12.66
CA HIS A 39 -5.73 -6.50 11.30
C HIS A 39 -5.81 -5.33 10.32
N THR A 40 -4.87 -5.25 9.40
CA THR A 40 -4.76 -4.12 8.49
C THR A 40 -4.62 -4.58 7.04
N PHE A 41 -5.12 -3.74 6.14
CA PHE A 41 -4.67 -3.73 4.75
C PHE A 41 -3.55 -2.72 4.60
N LYS A 42 -2.63 -2.99 3.69
CA LYS A 42 -1.63 -2.05 3.23
C LYS A 42 -2.01 -1.56 1.84
N SER A 43 -1.87 -0.26 1.66
CA SER A 43 -2.02 0.40 0.37
C SER A 43 -0.78 1.22 0.08
N GLN A 44 -0.43 1.33 -1.20
CA GLN A 44 0.65 2.18 -1.69
C GLN A 44 0.13 2.95 -2.90
N MET A 45 0.44 4.24 -2.96
CA MET A 45 -0.01 5.13 -4.02
C MET A 45 1.17 5.91 -4.57
N ILE A 46 1.16 6.12 -5.88
CA ILE A 46 2.07 7.01 -6.57
C ILE A 46 1.26 8.20 -7.06
N ILE A 47 1.65 9.40 -6.65
CA ILE A 47 0.98 10.64 -7.05
C ILE A 47 1.97 11.62 -7.68
N LEU A 48 1.46 12.48 -8.54
CA LEU A 48 2.20 13.66 -9.00
C LEU A 48 2.34 14.67 -7.86
N LEU A 49 3.33 15.55 -7.98
CA LEU A 49 3.49 16.69 -7.07
C LEU A 49 2.18 17.47 -6.88
N ASN A 50 2.03 18.02 -5.68
CA ASN A 50 0.84 18.76 -5.24
C ASN A 50 -0.46 17.95 -5.28
N GLY A 51 -0.39 16.62 -5.37
CA GLY A 51 -1.57 15.75 -5.42
C GLY A 51 -2.44 16.02 -6.66
N SER A 52 -1.81 16.49 -7.74
CA SER A 52 -2.50 16.88 -8.97
C SER A 52 -3.14 15.71 -9.71
N ASP A 53 -2.56 14.52 -9.59
CA ASP A 53 -3.12 13.28 -10.14
C ASP A 53 -2.58 12.04 -9.41
N ILE A 54 -3.32 10.93 -9.52
CA ILE A 54 -2.91 9.60 -9.05
C ILE A 54 -2.39 8.83 -10.26
N VAL A 55 -1.11 8.48 -10.22
CA VAL A 55 -0.45 7.72 -11.28
C VAL A 55 -0.76 6.23 -11.15
N ASP A 56 -0.69 5.69 -9.92
CA ASP A 56 -0.95 4.28 -9.64
C ASP A 56 -1.36 4.05 -8.19
N ILE A 57 -2.09 2.95 -7.95
CA ILE A 57 -2.50 2.50 -6.61
C ILE A 57 -2.46 0.98 -6.51
N VAL A 58 -1.82 0.48 -5.46
CA VAL A 58 -1.96 -0.90 -5.00
C VAL A 58 -2.70 -0.86 -3.67
N ALA A 59 -3.81 -1.60 -3.57
CA ALA A 59 -4.65 -1.63 -2.39
C ALA A 59 -5.06 -3.06 -2.03
N GLY A 60 -5.31 -3.30 -0.74
CA GLY A 60 -5.83 -4.58 -0.24
C GLY A 60 -4.76 -5.64 0.03
N GLU A 61 -3.48 -5.29 -0.06
CA GLU A 61 -2.40 -6.18 0.35
C GLU A 61 -2.44 -6.40 1.88
N PRO A 62 -1.95 -7.55 2.38
CA PRO A 62 -1.87 -7.76 3.82
C PRO A 62 -0.99 -6.71 4.52
N GLY A 63 -1.53 -6.12 5.58
CA GLY A 63 -0.91 -5.09 6.42
C GLY A 63 0.56 -5.29 6.79
N PRO A 64 0.95 -6.44 7.36
CA PRO A 64 2.32 -6.66 7.83
C PRO A 64 3.36 -6.81 6.71
N LYS A 65 2.99 -6.72 5.43
CA LYS A 65 3.95 -6.76 4.33
C LYS A 65 4.84 -5.52 4.31
N SER A 66 6.10 -5.73 3.96
CA SER A 66 7.03 -4.65 3.58
C SER A 66 6.47 -3.83 2.42
N ASP A 67 7.04 -2.66 2.20
CA ASP A 67 6.62 -1.79 1.10
C ASP A 67 6.71 -2.55 -0.23
N ILE A 68 5.69 -2.37 -1.06
CA ILE A 68 5.55 -3.08 -2.33
C ILE A 68 6.66 -2.56 -3.26
N THR A 69 7.35 -3.49 -3.92
CA THR A 69 8.40 -3.15 -4.87
C THR A 69 7.78 -2.52 -6.10
N LEU A 70 8.08 -1.24 -6.34
CA LEU A 70 7.53 -0.44 -7.44
C LEU A 70 8.11 -0.80 -8.81
N PHE A 71 9.36 -1.26 -8.84
CA PHE A 71 10.09 -1.58 -10.06
C PHE A 71 10.82 -2.92 -9.88
N PRO A 72 10.63 -3.89 -10.79
CA PRO A 72 11.37 -5.16 -10.77
C PRO A 72 12.86 -4.98 -11.08
#